data_AF-A0A3R6Z454-F1
#
_entry.id   AF-A0A3R6Z454-F1
#
_cell.length_a   1.000
_cell.length_b   1.000
_cell.length_c   1.000
_cell.angle_alpha   90.00
_cell.angle_beta   90.00
_cell.angle_gamma   90.00
#
_symmetry.space_group_name_H-M   'P 1'
#
loop_
_entity.id
_entity.type
_entity.pdbx_description
1 polymer ?
#
loop_
_entity_poly.entity_id
_entity_poly.type
_entity_poly.pdbx_seq_one_letter_code
_entity_poly.pdbx_strand_id
1 'polypeptide(L)'
;MDKLKIIGEPLPDMPWEDRPADCKDVIWRYSNNPVIPRDIIPTSNSVFNSAVVPFKGGYAGVFRCDDTNRRMRLHVGFSADAIHWNISETKLEFECDDEEIGKFVYAYDPRVCFIEDRYYITWCNGYHGPTIGVAYTFDFETFHQLENAYLPFNRNGVMFPRKINGNFAMLSRPSDNGHTPFGDIFYSESPDMCFWGKHRHVMAPAPFEVSAWQCLKVGAGPIPIETSEGWLLIYHGVLQSCNGYVYSFGAALLDLDQPWKIKYRTGPYLLSPQKEYECMGDVPNVTFPCAALHDPESDRIAIYYGCADTVTGLAFGHISEIIEFTKKNSIV
;
A
#
# COMPACT_ATOMS: atom_id res chain seq x y z
N MET A 1 1.10 -16.95 27.41
CA MET A 1 0.75 -16.19 26.20
C MET A 1 1.48 -16.88 25.07
N ASP A 2 0.76 -17.34 24.06
CA ASP A 2 1.40 -17.97 22.91
C ASP A 2 2.28 -16.93 22.20
N LYS A 3 3.45 -17.37 21.74
CA LYS A 3 4.40 -16.51 21.02
C LYS A 3 3.73 -16.04 19.72
N LEU A 4 3.70 -14.73 19.46
CA LEU A 4 3.19 -14.16 18.21
C LEU A 4 3.86 -14.87 17.02
N LYS A 5 3.04 -15.40 16.10
CA LYS A 5 3.52 -15.98 14.84
C LYS A 5 3.24 -14.98 13.72
N ILE A 6 4.28 -14.62 12.98
CA ILE A 6 4.21 -13.80 11.77
C ILE A 6 4.44 -14.75 10.59
N ILE A 7 3.61 -14.68 9.55
CA ILE A 7 3.74 -15.54 8.38
C ILE A 7 4.53 -14.80 7.29
N GLY A 8 5.47 -15.49 6.68
CA GLY A 8 6.34 -14.99 5.63
C GLY A 8 7.64 -15.78 5.59
N GLU A 9 8.48 -15.49 4.60
CA GLU A 9 9.84 -16.01 4.53
C GLU A 9 10.80 -15.10 5.31
N PRO A 10 11.88 -15.65 5.89
CA PRO A 10 12.91 -14.83 6.53
C PRO A 10 13.51 -13.81 5.57
N LEU A 11 13.70 -12.57 6.04
CA LEU A 11 14.35 -11.49 5.29
C LEU A 11 15.47 -10.85 6.12
N PRO A 12 16.56 -11.59 6.42
CA PRO A 12 17.62 -11.09 7.29
C PRO A 12 18.26 -9.78 6.78
N ASP A 13 18.34 -9.65 5.46
CA ASP A 13 18.94 -8.51 4.74
C ASP A 13 17.91 -7.44 4.34
N MET A 14 16.73 -7.40 4.97
CA MET A 14 15.77 -6.31 4.77
C MET A 14 16.36 -4.96 5.20
N PRO A 15 15.94 -3.84 4.56
CA PRO A 15 16.37 -2.51 5.00
C PRO A 15 15.98 -2.29 6.46
N TRP A 16 16.92 -1.77 7.26
CA TRP A 16 16.70 -1.57 8.68
C TRP A 16 17.60 -0.46 9.24
N GLU A 17 17.05 0.28 10.20
CA GLU A 17 17.77 1.18 11.09
C GLU A 17 17.16 1.05 12.49
N ASP A 18 17.97 0.89 13.52
CA ASP A 18 17.47 0.76 14.89
C ASP A 18 16.75 2.03 15.35
N ARG A 19 15.74 1.85 16.21
CA ARG A 19 14.97 2.97 16.78
C ARG A 19 15.92 3.94 17.50
N PRO A 20 15.87 5.26 17.18
CA PRO A 20 16.62 6.26 17.93
C PRO A 20 16.27 6.21 19.42
N ALA A 21 17.28 6.37 20.30
CA ALA A 21 17.10 6.19 21.74
C ALA A 21 16.07 7.15 22.38
N ASP A 22 15.84 8.31 21.76
CA ASP A 22 14.87 9.33 22.18
C ASP A 22 13.49 9.19 21.50
N CYS A 23 13.35 8.29 20.53
CA CYS A 23 12.08 8.04 19.82
C CYS A 23 11.08 7.32 20.73
N LYS A 24 9.87 7.88 20.82
CA LYS A 24 8.75 7.34 21.60
C LYS A 24 7.62 6.80 20.72
N ASP A 25 7.77 6.92 19.41
CA ASP A 25 6.78 6.50 18.44
C ASP A 25 6.90 5.00 18.17
N VAL A 26 5.78 4.35 17.87
CA VAL A 26 5.72 2.91 17.57
C VAL A 26 6.52 2.59 16.31
N ILE A 27 6.42 3.47 15.31
CA ILE A 27 7.22 3.42 14.09
C ILE A 27 8.07 4.68 13.99
N TRP A 28 9.30 4.52 13.50
CA TRP A 28 10.24 5.62 13.34
C TRP A 28 10.65 5.74 11.87
N ARG A 29 10.99 6.95 11.46
CA ARG A 29 11.42 7.24 10.08
C ARG A 29 12.88 6.85 9.91
N TYR A 30 13.24 6.40 8.71
CA TYR A 30 14.64 6.28 8.33
C TYR A 30 15.32 7.65 8.36
N SER A 31 16.50 7.72 8.98
CA SER A 31 17.25 8.97 9.19
C SER A 31 17.64 9.67 7.89
N ASN A 32 17.87 8.92 6.81
CA ASN A 32 18.28 9.45 5.51
C ASN A 32 17.13 9.52 4.49
N ASN A 33 15.88 9.64 4.94
CA ASN A 33 14.76 9.90 4.03
C ASN A 33 14.93 11.23 3.26
N PRO A 34 14.43 11.31 2.01
CA PRO A 34 13.75 10.24 1.25
C PRO A 34 14.71 9.26 0.59
N VAL A 35 14.28 7.99 0.45
CA VAL A 35 15.07 6.92 -0.19
C VAL A 35 14.97 6.90 -1.71
N ILE A 36 13.86 7.38 -2.27
CA ILE A 36 13.71 7.57 -3.71
C ILE A 36 13.42 9.05 -3.95
N PRO A 37 14.38 9.81 -4.51
CA PRO A 37 14.18 11.22 -4.83
C PRO A 37 13.25 11.38 -6.05
N ARG A 38 12.71 12.58 -6.22
CA ARG A 38 11.68 12.88 -7.22
C ARG A 38 12.20 12.80 -8.67
N ASP A 39 13.50 12.99 -8.85
CA ASP A 39 14.24 13.13 -10.11
C ASP A 39 15.18 11.94 -10.37
N ILE A 40 14.89 10.77 -9.77
CA ILE A 40 15.70 9.56 -9.91
C ILE A 40 15.83 9.07 -11.36
N ILE A 41 14.86 9.35 -12.24
CA ILE A 41 14.95 9.08 -13.69
C ILE A 41 14.80 10.39 -14.48
N PRO A 42 15.37 10.50 -15.71
CA PRO A 42 15.42 11.78 -16.44
C PRO A 42 14.06 12.44 -16.73
N THR A 43 12.99 11.64 -16.74
CA THR A 43 11.63 12.09 -17.09
C THR A 43 10.72 12.23 -15.88
N SER A 44 11.17 11.89 -14.66
CA SER A 44 10.32 11.95 -13.48
C SER A 44 10.15 13.37 -12.96
N ASN A 45 8.90 13.77 -12.79
CA ASN A 45 8.56 14.89 -11.91
C ASN A 45 8.60 14.44 -10.45
N SER A 46 8.10 13.24 -10.15
CA SER A 46 7.94 12.70 -8.80
C SER A 46 7.78 11.18 -8.81
N VAL A 47 8.36 10.51 -7.81
CA VAL A 47 8.28 9.05 -7.63
C VAL A 47 7.89 8.72 -6.19
N PHE A 48 6.69 8.16 -6.02
CA PHE A 48 6.04 7.97 -4.71
C PHE A 48 4.99 6.85 -4.80
N ASN A 49 4.38 6.45 -3.69
CA ASN A 49 3.32 5.42 -3.64
C ASN A 49 3.68 4.10 -4.35
N SER A 50 4.92 3.65 -4.15
CA SER A 50 5.50 2.49 -4.86
C SER A 50 5.30 1.16 -4.14
N ALA A 51 5.27 0.08 -4.91
CA ALA A 51 5.20 -1.29 -4.41
C ALA A 51 6.58 -1.96 -4.44
N VAL A 52 6.93 -2.70 -3.39
CA VAL A 52 8.23 -3.37 -3.23
C VAL A 52 8.00 -4.78 -2.69
N VAL A 53 8.71 -5.77 -3.24
CA VAL A 53 8.70 -7.16 -2.78
C VAL A 53 10.10 -7.77 -2.84
N PRO A 54 10.41 -8.78 -1.99
CA PRO A 54 11.57 -9.63 -2.20
C PRO A 54 11.46 -10.35 -3.54
N PHE A 55 12.56 -10.42 -4.28
CA PHE A 55 12.60 -11.09 -5.58
C PHE A 55 14.00 -11.58 -5.90
N LYS A 56 14.14 -12.89 -6.15
CA LYS A 56 15.43 -13.58 -6.33
C LYS A 56 16.35 -13.25 -5.14
N GLY A 57 17.60 -12.86 -5.38
CA GLY A 57 18.56 -12.51 -4.32
C GLY A 57 18.53 -11.04 -3.88
N GLY A 58 17.45 -10.31 -4.17
CA GLY A 58 17.29 -8.90 -3.83
C GLY A 58 15.83 -8.49 -3.82
N TYR A 59 15.52 -7.34 -4.42
CA TYR A 59 14.19 -6.75 -4.40
C TYR A 59 13.78 -6.26 -5.78
N ALA A 60 12.49 -6.39 -6.07
CA ALA A 60 11.84 -5.80 -7.23
C ALA A 60 10.71 -4.88 -6.77
N GLY A 61 10.33 -3.94 -7.63
CA GLY A 61 9.23 -3.05 -7.34
C GLY A 61 8.54 -2.51 -8.58
N VAL A 62 7.31 -2.05 -8.37
CA VAL A 62 6.52 -1.31 -9.35
C VAL A 62 6.28 0.08 -8.78
N PHE A 63 6.83 1.08 -9.45
CA PHE A 63 6.95 2.45 -8.96
C PHE A 63 5.97 3.33 -9.72
N ARG A 64 5.15 4.11 -9.00
CA ARG A 64 4.42 5.20 -9.64
C ARG A 64 5.42 6.33 -9.90
N CYS A 65 5.54 6.69 -11.17
CA CYS A 65 6.28 7.85 -11.62
C CYS A 65 5.31 8.77 -12.35
N ASP A 66 5.14 9.98 -11.84
CA ASP A 66 4.47 11.03 -12.59
C ASP A 66 5.55 11.72 -13.42
N ASP A 67 5.37 11.77 -14.73
CA ASP A 67 6.36 12.38 -15.63
C ASP A 67 6.30 13.92 -15.60
N THR A 68 7.20 14.59 -16.32
CA THR A 68 7.23 16.06 -16.42
C THR A 68 5.99 16.68 -17.10
N ASN A 69 5.10 15.87 -17.67
CA ASN A 69 3.77 16.27 -18.14
C ASN A 69 2.65 15.87 -17.16
N ARG A 70 3.02 15.53 -15.92
CA ARG A 70 2.12 15.09 -14.83
C ARG A 70 1.27 13.87 -15.19
N ARG A 71 1.72 13.06 -16.16
CA ARG A 71 1.03 11.83 -16.52
C ARG A 71 1.50 10.74 -15.57
N MET A 72 0.54 10.06 -14.96
CA MET A 72 0.82 8.99 -14.01
C MET A 72 1.15 7.69 -14.75
N ARG A 73 2.32 7.12 -14.45
CA ARG A 73 2.88 5.91 -15.09
C ARG A 73 3.39 4.94 -14.03
N LEU A 74 3.49 3.67 -14.42
CA LEU A 74 4.19 2.65 -13.65
C LEU A 74 5.53 2.34 -14.30
N HIS A 75 6.55 2.13 -13.49
CA HIS A 75 7.91 1.76 -13.91
C HIS A 75 8.37 0.58 -13.06
N VAL A 76 9.17 -0.31 -13.64
CA VAL A 76 9.80 -1.41 -12.89
C VAL A 76 11.12 -0.93 -12.33
N GLY A 77 11.47 -1.37 -11.13
CA GLY A 77 12.81 -1.14 -10.57
C GLY A 77 13.32 -2.32 -9.78
N PHE A 78 14.63 -2.38 -9.63
CA PHE A 78 15.34 -3.42 -8.89
C PHE A 78 16.32 -2.81 -7.88
N SER A 79 16.53 -3.52 -6.78
CA SER A 79 17.47 -3.11 -5.74
C SER A 79 18.09 -4.33 -5.07
N ALA A 80 19.35 -4.21 -4.65
CA ALA A 80 20.01 -5.25 -3.84
C ALA A 80 19.67 -5.12 -2.35
N ASP A 81 19.39 -3.90 -1.86
CA ASP A 81 19.21 -3.58 -0.44
C ASP A 81 17.85 -2.94 -0.12
N ALA A 82 17.01 -2.77 -1.14
CA ALA A 82 15.72 -2.10 -1.11
C ALA A 82 15.78 -0.59 -0.72
N ILE A 83 16.97 0.00 -0.63
CA ILE A 83 17.17 1.44 -0.36
C ILE A 83 17.60 2.15 -1.65
N HIS A 84 18.58 1.58 -2.37
CA HIS A 84 19.12 2.15 -3.60
C HIS A 84 18.48 1.46 -4.80
N TRP A 85 17.68 2.19 -5.55
CA TRP A 85 16.86 1.64 -6.64
C TRP A 85 17.40 2.01 -8.01
N ASN A 86 17.49 1.00 -8.88
CA ASN A 86 17.61 1.20 -10.32
C ASN A 86 16.21 1.08 -10.94
N ILE A 87 15.59 2.21 -11.26
CA ILE A 87 14.25 2.28 -11.85
C ILE A 87 14.37 2.47 -13.36
N SER A 88 13.62 1.69 -14.12
CA SER A 88 13.56 1.80 -15.58
C SER A 88 13.15 3.21 -16.02
N GLU A 89 13.87 3.80 -16.97
CA GLU A 89 13.50 5.10 -17.56
C GLU A 89 12.24 5.02 -18.43
N THR A 90 11.93 3.84 -18.96
CA THR A 90 10.72 3.59 -19.74
C THR A 90 9.60 3.11 -18.83
N LYS A 91 8.36 3.53 -19.16
CA LYS A 91 7.17 3.02 -18.48
C LYS A 91 7.03 1.52 -18.72
N LEU A 92 6.46 0.85 -17.73
CA LEU A 92 5.99 -0.53 -17.83
C LEU A 92 4.92 -0.62 -18.94
N GLU A 93 5.11 -1.57 -19.85
CA GLU A 93 4.13 -1.93 -20.88
C GLU A 93 3.46 -3.25 -20.50
N PHE A 94 2.13 -3.30 -20.61
CA PHE A 94 1.35 -4.50 -20.32
C PHE A 94 1.02 -5.25 -21.61
N GLU A 95 1.14 -6.58 -21.57
CA GLU A 95 0.55 -7.47 -22.55
C GLU A 95 -0.89 -7.78 -22.13
N CYS A 96 -1.86 -7.57 -23.02
CA CYS A 96 -3.26 -7.85 -22.76
C CYS A 96 -3.90 -8.47 -24.00
N ASP A 97 -4.63 -9.56 -23.80
CA ASP A 97 -5.33 -10.27 -24.89
C ASP A 97 -6.57 -9.49 -25.37
N ASP A 98 -7.13 -8.63 -24.52
CA ASP A 98 -8.26 -7.76 -24.86
C ASP A 98 -7.78 -6.35 -25.24
N GLU A 99 -8.08 -5.93 -26.47
CA GLU A 99 -7.62 -4.65 -27.03
C GLU A 99 -8.23 -3.43 -26.32
N GLU A 100 -9.48 -3.54 -25.83
CA GLU A 100 -10.14 -2.46 -25.12
C GLU A 100 -9.52 -2.27 -23.74
N ILE A 101 -9.33 -3.35 -23.00
CA ILE A 101 -8.75 -3.35 -21.65
C ILE A 101 -7.25 -3.00 -21.69
N GLY A 102 -6.53 -3.47 -22.71
CA GLY A 102 -5.11 -3.19 -22.93
C GLY A 102 -4.81 -1.75 -23.33
N LYS A 103 -5.83 -0.94 -23.66
CA LYS A 103 -5.63 0.47 -24.04
C LYS A 103 -5.24 1.30 -22.82
N PHE A 104 -3.95 1.56 -22.69
CA PHE A 104 -3.39 2.33 -21.60
C PHE A 104 -3.82 3.82 -21.61
N VAL A 105 -4.27 4.33 -20.44
CA VAL A 105 -4.61 5.75 -20.23
C VAL A 105 -3.70 6.36 -19.15
N TYR A 106 -3.79 5.85 -17.92
CA TYR A 106 -2.93 6.17 -16.79
C TYR A 106 -2.91 5.00 -15.80
N ALA A 107 -1.86 4.93 -14.99
CA ALA A 107 -1.71 3.91 -13.96
C ALA A 107 -0.93 4.47 -12.76
N TYR A 108 -1.43 4.25 -11.54
CA TYR A 108 -0.82 4.78 -10.33
C TYR A 108 -1.18 3.97 -9.07
N ASP A 109 -0.49 4.25 -7.96
CA ASP A 109 -0.70 3.62 -6.66
C ASP A 109 -0.63 2.08 -6.68
N PRO A 110 0.42 1.47 -7.28
CA PRO A 110 0.54 0.01 -7.37
C PRO A 110 0.67 -0.66 -5.99
N ARG A 111 0.19 -1.89 -5.90
CA ARG A 111 0.52 -2.88 -4.84
C ARG A 111 0.93 -4.18 -5.52
N VAL A 112 1.85 -4.91 -4.89
CA VAL A 112 2.38 -6.16 -5.42
C VAL A 112 2.42 -7.20 -4.30
N CYS A 113 1.97 -8.41 -4.58
CA CYS A 113 2.16 -9.56 -3.68
C CYS A 113 2.39 -10.85 -4.48
N PHE A 114 3.13 -11.77 -3.88
CA PHE A 114 3.25 -13.12 -4.39
C PHE A 114 2.06 -13.96 -3.91
N ILE A 115 1.40 -14.67 -4.83
CA ILE A 115 0.34 -15.63 -4.50
C ILE A 115 0.61 -16.90 -5.30
N GLU A 116 0.87 -18.00 -4.58
CA GLU A 116 1.13 -19.34 -5.11
C GLU A 116 2.36 -19.44 -6.03
N ASP A 117 2.28 -19.00 -7.28
CA ASP A 117 3.31 -19.18 -8.32
C ASP A 117 3.80 -17.87 -8.95
N ARG A 118 3.13 -16.74 -8.72
CA ARG A 118 3.39 -15.48 -9.42
C ARG A 118 3.16 -14.25 -8.56
N TYR A 119 3.66 -13.12 -9.05
CA TYR A 119 3.43 -11.81 -8.46
C TYR A 119 2.22 -11.17 -9.12
N TYR A 120 1.20 -10.86 -8.32
CA TYR A 120 0.04 -10.09 -8.75
C TYR A 120 0.25 -8.62 -8.44
N ILE A 121 -0.16 -7.78 -9.38
CA ILE A 121 -0.07 -6.32 -9.31
C ILE A 121 -1.46 -5.76 -9.43
N THR A 122 -1.85 -4.92 -8.47
CA THR A 122 -3.07 -4.13 -8.52
C THR A 122 -2.72 -2.65 -8.53
N TRP A 123 -3.42 -1.85 -9.31
CA TRP A 123 -3.19 -0.41 -9.39
C TRP A 123 -4.49 0.33 -9.69
N CYS A 124 -4.49 1.65 -9.51
CA CYS A 124 -5.57 2.47 -10.03
C CYS A 124 -5.40 2.64 -11.55
N ASN A 125 -6.22 1.93 -12.32
CA ASN A 125 -6.24 1.96 -13.77
C ASN A 125 -7.26 2.98 -14.30
N GLY A 126 -6.93 3.64 -15.40
CA GLY A 126 -7.87 4.55 -16.08
C GLY A 126 -8.73 3.83 -17.10
N TYR A 127 -10.03 3.71 -16.83
CA TYR A 127 -11.02 3.13 -17.76
C TYR A 127 -12.38 3.84 -17.59
N HIS A 128 -12.65 4.87 -18.39
CA HIS A 128 -13.82 5.77 -18.23
C HIS A 128 -13.99 6.38 -16.81
N GLY A 129 -12.92 6.35 -16.01
CA GLY A 129 -12.89 6.64 -14.58
C GLY A 129 -11.83 5.79 -13.88
N PRO A 130 -11.41 6.13 -12.65
CA PRO A 130 -10.53 5.27 -11.86
C PRO A 130 -11.21 3.94 -11.50
N THR A 131 -10.54 2.82 -11.80
CA THR A 131 -10.89 1.48 -11.33
C THR A 131 -9.64 0.71 -10.90
N ILE A 132 -9.78 -0.55 -10.52
CA ILE A 132 -8.67 -1.43 -10.14
C ILE A 132 -8.24 -2.29 -11.32
N GLY A 133 -7.09 -1.97 -11.89
CA GLY A 133 -6.41 -2.85 -12.84
C GLY A 133 -5.77 -4.01 -12.10
N VAL A 134 -5.68 -5.15 -12.77
CA VAL A 134 -5.05 -6.37 -12.27
C VAL A 134 -4.11 -6.90 -13.33
N ALA A 135 -2.91 -7.30 -12.93
CA ALA A 135 -1.92 -7.95 -13.78
C ALA A 135 -1.15 -8.97 -12.98
N TYR A 136 -0.38 -9.81 -13.67
CA TYR A 136 0.62 -10.65 -13.04
C TYR A 136 1.94 -10.65 -13.81
N THR A 137 3.01 -11.01 -13.10
CA THR A 137 4.34 -11.28 -13.67
C THR A 137 4.99 -12.44 -12.93
N PHE A 138 5.88 -13.15 -13.62
CA PHE A 138 6.75 -14.14 -13.00
C PHE A 138 8.16 -13.59 -12.76
N ASP A 139 8.57 -12.58 -13.53
CA ASP A 139 9.97 -12.18 -13.68
C ASP A 139 10.22 -10.67 -13.51
N PHE A 140 9.17 -9.86 -13.44
CA PHE A 140 9.21 -8.39 -13.50
C PHE A 140 9.77 -7.84 -14.83
N GLU A 141 9.72 -8.64 -15.90
CA GLU A 141 10.08 -8.24 -17.25
C GLU A 141 8.84 -8.20 -18.14
N THR A 142 8.04 -9.28 -18.13
CA THR A 142 6.76 -9.36 -18.83
C THR A 142 5.59 -9.23 -17.86
N PHE A 143 4.63 -8.37 -18.19
CA PHE A 143 3.45 -8.09 -17.37
C PHE A 143 2.18 -8.41 -18.14
N HIS A 144 1.42 -9.40 -17.69
CA HIS A 144 0.17 -9.81 -18.32
C HIS A 144 -1.01 -9.15 -17.60
N GLN A 145 -1.64 -8.17 -18.26
CA GLN A 145 -2.82 -7.48 -17.76
C GLN A 145 -4.07 -8.35 -17.93
N LEU A 146 -4.82 -8.47 -16.85
CA LEU A 146 -6.12 -9.13 -16.77
C LEU A 146 -7.25 -8.10 -16.88
N GLU A 147 -8.48 -8.59 -16.82
CA GLU A 147 -9.67 -7.77 -16.64
C GLU A 147 -9.56 -6.82 -15.45
N ASN A 148 -10.15 -5.63 -15.58
CA ASN A 148 -10.31 -4.74 -14.42
C ASN A 148 -11.23 -5.43 -13.39
N ALA A 149 -10.84 -5.43 -12.11
CA ALA A 149 -11.58 -6.17 -11.08
C ALA A 149 -12.98 -5.59 -10.81
N TYR A 150 -13.18 -4.30 -11.06
CA TYR A 150 -14.43 -3.59 -10.76
C TYR A 150 -14.81 -2.59 -11.84
N LEU A 151 -16.07 -2.15 -11.79
CA LEU A 151 -16.49 -0.94 -12.46
C LEU A 151 -15.89 0.31 -11.78
N PRO A 152 -15.66 1.41 -12.52
CA PRO A 152 -15.45 2.71 -11.92
C PRO A 152 -16.66 3.13 -11.07
N PHE A 153 -16.49 3.86 -9.98
CA PHE A 153 -15.24 4.44 -9.49
C PHE A 153 -14.68 3.65 -8.30
N ASN A 154 -13.43 3.19 -8.40
CA ASN A 154 -12.77 2.45 -7.34
C ASN A 154 -11.25 2.71 -7.30
N ARG A 155 -10.65 2.68 -6.10
CA ARG A 155 -9.22 2.92 -5.84
C ARG A 155 -8.73 2.05 -4.67
N ASN A 156 -7.42 2.03 -4.45
CA ASN A 156 -6.78 1.31 -3.33
C ASN A 156 -7.12 -0.19 -3.32
N GLY A 157 -7.06 -0.82 -4.51
CA GLY A 157 -7.18 -2.26 -4.67
C GLY A 157 -5.94 -2.96 -4.11
N VAL A 158 -6.11 -3.80 -3.10
CA VAL A 158 -5.01 -4.49 -2.40
C VAL A 158 -5.38 -5.95 -2.20
N MET A 159 -4.60 -6.85 -2.77
CA MET A 159 -4.79 -8.30 -2.61
C MET A 159 -4.37 -8.77 -1.21
N PHE A 160 -5.01 -9.82 -0.71
CA PHE A 160 -4.44 -10.64 0.37
C PHE A 160 -3.37 -11.59 -0.21
N PRO A 161 -2.28 -11.88 0.52
CA PRO A 161 -1.12 -12.62 -0.01
C PRO A 161 -1.35 -14.13 -0.14
N ARG A 162 -2.59 -14.60 0.01
CA ARG A 162 -3.01 -15.97 -0.29
C ARG A 162 -4.52 -16.01 -0.50
N LYS A 163 -5.00 -17.13 -1.04
CA LYS A 163 -6.44 -17.42 -1.05
C LYS A 163 -6.98 -17.58 0.37
N ILE A 164 -8.23 -17.16 0.57
CA ILE A 164 -8.97 -17.28 1.82
C ILE A 164 -10.24 -18.05 1.49
N ASN A 165 -10.48 -19.16 2.19
CA ASN A 165 -11.59 -20.09 1.89
C ASN A 165 -11.63 -20.55 0.43
N GLY A 166 -10.46 -20.73 -0.19
CA GLY A 166 -10.30 -21.18 -1.58
C GLY A 166 -10.43 -20.09 -2.64
N ASN A 167 -10.70 -18.83 -2.27
CA ASN A 167 -10.85 -17.72 -3.21
C ASN A 167 -9.74 -16.69 -3.07
N PHE A 168 -9.38 -16.05 -4.18
CA PHE A 168 -8.62 -14.81 -4.16
C PHE A 168 -9.44 -13.74 -3.43
N ALA A 169 -8.75 -12.89 -2.68
CA ALA A 169 -9.38 -11.89 -1.84
C ALA A 169 -8.72 -10.52 -2.07
N MET A 170 -9.53 -9.48 -2.17
CA MET A 170 -9.07 -8.12 -2.42
C MET A 170 -9.83 -7.11 -1.56
N LEU A 171 -9.08 -6.19 -0.96
CA LEU A 171 -9.61 -4.94 -0.42
C LEU A 171 -9.74 -3.92 -1.55
N SER A 172 -10.84 -3.17 -1.58
CA SER A 172 -11.03 -2.05 -2.49
C SER A 172 -11.73 -0.89 -1.79
N ARG A 173 -11.85 0.24 -2.47
CA ARG A 173 -12.36 1.48 -1.90
C ARG A 173 -13.22 2.22 -2.92
N PRO A 174 -14.55 1.95 -2.94
CA PRO A 174 -15.50 2.71 -3.75
C PRO A 174 -15.25 4.22 -3.61
N SER A 175 -15.21 4.91 -4.75
CA SER A 175 -14.75 6.30 -4.85
C SER A 175 -15.65 7.10 -5.78
N ASP A 176 -15.21 8.28 -6.21
CA ASP A 176 -15.85 9.11 -7.23
C ASP A 176 -14.86 9.42 -8.37
N ASN A 177 -15.28 10.28 -9.30
CA ASN A 177 -14.46 10.67 -10.46
C ASN A 177 -13.43 11.77 -10.16
N GLY A 178 -13.23 12.15 -8.90
CA GLY A 178 -12.43 13.31 -8.53
C GLY A 178 -11.67 13.11 -7.21
N HIS A 179 -11.58 14.19 -6.44
CA HIS A 179 -10.99 14.16 -5.11
C HIS A 179 -12.02 13.68 -4.09
N THR A 180 -12.20 12.36 -4.01
CA THR A 180 -13.29 11.74 -3.26
C THR A 180 -13.41 12.26 -1.82
N PRO A 181 -14.55 12.85 -1.41
CA PRO A 181 -14.78 13.38 -0.06
C PRO A 181 -15.40 12.35 0.89
N PHE A 182 -15.35 11.07 0.54
CA PHE A 182 -15.79 9.92 1.33
C PHE A 182 -14.89 8.72 1.04
N GLY A 183 -15.06 7.62 1.77
CA GLY A 183 -14.43 6.37 1.40
C GLY A 183 -14.30 5.37 2.53
N ASP A 184 -14.94 4.22 2.34
CA ASP A 184 -14.90 3.06 3.21
C ASP A 184 -14.09 1.94 2.54
N ILE A 185 -13.48 1.07 3.33
CA ILE A 185 -12.78 -0.12 2.83
C ILE A 185 -13.78 -1.27 2.71
N PHE A 186 -13.78 -1.91 1.54
CA PHE A 186 -14.58 -3.10 1.24
C PHE A 186 -13.69 -4.29 0.92
N TYR A 187 -14.21 -5.49 1.16
CA TYR A 187 -13.66 -6.77 0.77
C TYR A 187 -14.48 -7.35 -0.38
N SER A 188 -13.82 -7.99 -1.35
CA SER A 188 -14.45 -8.88 -2.33
C SER A 188 -13.61 -10.14 -2.50
N GLU A 189 -14.24 -11.20 -3.00
CA GLU A 189 -13.55 -12.45 -3.33
C GLU A 189 -13.82 -12.87 -4.78
N SER A 190 -12.88 -13.61 -5.35
CA SER A 190 -12.96 -14.18 -6.69
C SER A 190 -12.39 -15.60 -6.73
N PRO A 191 -13.04 -16.56 -7.39
CA PRO A 191 -12.47 -17.89 -7.57
C PRO A 191 -11.34 -17.92 -8.62
N ASP A 192 -11.24 -16.90 -9.49
CA ASP A 192 -10.47 -16.97 -10.73
C ASP A 192 -9.74 -15.67 -11.14
N MET A 193 -9.73 -14.65 -10.29
CA MET A 193 -9.20 -13.29 -10.54
C MET A 193 -9.99 -12.44 -11.56
N CYS A 194 -11.08 -12.97 -12.13
CA CYS A 194 -11.90 -12.27 -13.11
C CYS A 194 -13.24 -11.84 -12.53
N PHE A 195 -14.01 -12.79 -11.97
CA PHE A 195 -15.34 -12.51 -11.45
C PHE A 195 -15.30 -12.25 -9.95
N TRP A 196 -15.51 -10.99 -9.57
CA TRP A 196 -15.48 -10.53 -8.18
C TRP A 196 -16.88 -10.41 -7.59
N GLY A 197 -17.06 -10.93 -6.38
CA GLY A 197 -18.35 -10.93 -5.71
C GLY A 197 -18.25 -11.04 -4.19
N LYS A 198 -19.39 -11.36 -3.58
CA LYS A 198 -19.60 -11.46 -2.12
C LYS A 198 -19.01 -10.29 -1.35
N HIS A 199 -19.25 -9.08 -1.84
CA HIS A 199 -18.73 -7.86 -1.25
C HIS A 199 -19.13 -7.72 0.23
N ARG A 200 -18.20 -7.25 1.07
CA ARG A 200 -18.42 -7.02 2.50
C ARG A 200 -17.79 -5.69 2.90
N HIS A 201 -18.52 -4.89 3.66
CA HIS A 201 -17.96 -3.70 4.29
C HIS A 201 -16.97 -4.10 5.38
N VAL A 202 -15.78 -3.48 5.40
CA VAL A 202 -14.73 -3.71 6.39
C VAL A 202 -14.77 -2.60 7.45
N MET A 203 -14.50 -1.35 7.04
CA MET A 203 -14.59 -0.16 7.90
C MET A 203 -14.87 1.11 7.12
N ALA A 204 -15.58 2.01 7.81
CA ALA A 204 -15.81 3.39 7.43
C ALA A 204 -14.86 4.35 8.19
N PRO A 205 -14.77 5.62 7.77
CA PRO A 205 -14.17 6.70 8.55
C PRO A 205 -14.71 6.74 9.98
N ALA A 206 -13.83 7.07 10.94
CA ALA A 206 -14.25 7.17 12.33
C ALA A 206 -14.99 8.50 12.57
N PRO A 207 -15.95 8.56 13.52
CA PRO A 207 -16.46 9.84 14.00
C PRO A 207 -15.32 10.74 14.48
N PHE A 208 -15.46 12.05 14.27
CA PHE A 208 -14.42 13.03 14.59
C PHE A 208 -14.00 12.97 16.06
N GLU A 209 -14.96 12.80 16.96
CA GLU A 209 -14.77 12.73 18.42
C GLU A 209 -14.03 11.46 18.87
N VAL A 210 -14.06 10.40 18.05
CA VAL A 210 -13.39 9.13 18.33
C VAL A 210 -11.98 9.14 17.75
N SER A 211 -11.84 9.57 16.49
CA SER A 211 -10.55 9.61 15.81
C SER A 211 -10.58 10.53 14.58
N ALA A 212 -10.28 11.81 14.82
CA ALA A 212 -10.35 12.86 13.81
C ALA A 212 -9.40 12.67 12.60
N TRP A 213 -8.23 12.04 12.76
CA TRP A 213 -7.26 11.92 11.66
C TRP A 213 -7.77 11.08 10.48
N GLN A 214 -8.82 10.28 10.71
CA GLN A 214 -9.40 9.32 9.77
C GLN A 214 -10.91 9.51 9.61
N CYS A 215 -11.40 10.74 9.76
CA CYS A 215 -12.83 11.05 9.77
C CYS A 215 -13.44 11.41 8.40
N LEU A 216 -12.62 11.68 7.37
CA LEU A 216 -13.12 11.98 6.02
C LEU A 216 -13.24 10.70 5.17
N LYS A 217 -12.15 9.95 5.05
CA LYS A 217 -12.04 8.73 4.25
C LYS A 217 -10.90 7.86 4.73
N VAL A 218 -11.00 6.56 4.48
CA VAL A 218 -9.94 5.57 4.71
C VAL A 218 -9.70 4.75 3.45
N GLY A 219 -8.53 4.09 3.37
CA GLY A 219 -8.20 3.17 2.28
C GLY A 219 -7.03 2.26 2.64
N ALA A 220 -7.03 1.05 2.05
CA ALA A 220 -5.97 0.09 2.27
C ALA A 220 -4.61 0.62 1.79
N GLY A 221 -3.55 0.27 2.51
CA GLY A 221 -2.18 0.66 2.23
C GLY A 221 -1.38 -0.49 1.60
N PRO A 222 -0.37 -1.04 2.30
CA PRO A 222 0.34 -2.26 1.94
C PRO A 222 -0.51 -3.53 1.93
N ILE A 223 0.06 -4.60 1.38
CA ILE A 223 -0.47 -5.97 1.46
C ILE A 223 -0.69 -6.35 2.94
N PRO A 224 -1.87 -6.89 3.32
CA PRO A 224 -2.11 -7.33 4.69
C PRO A 224 -1.15 -8.43 5.12
N ILE A 225 -0.56 -8.29 6.30
CA ILE A 225 0.41 -9.25 6.85
C ILE A 225 -0.33 -10.28 7.70
N GLU A 226 -0.18 -11.57 7.39
CA GLU A 226 -0.80 -12.64 8.16
C GLU A 226 -0.04 -12.88 9.47
N THR A 227 -0.77 -12.89 10.58
CA THR A 227 -0.23 -13.18 11.91
C THR A 227 -1.18 -14.09 12.69
N SER A 228 -0.70 -14.70 13.77
CA SER A 228 -1.57 -15.47 14.70
C SER A 228 -2.64 -14.61 15.37
N GLU A 229 -2.51 -13.28 15.33
CA GLU A 229 -3.49 -12.32 15.89
C GLU A 229 -4.50 -11.83 14.85
N GLY A 230 -4.35 -12.19 13.57
CA GLY A 230 -5.19 -11.68 12.48
C GLY A 230 -4.36 -11.19 11.30
N TRP A 231 -5.06 -10.63 10.30
CA TRP A 231 -4.43 -9.85 9.24
C TRP A 231 -4.09 -8.46 9.78
N LEU A 232 -2.81 -8.14 9.90
CA LEU A 232 -2.36 -6.79 10.16
C LEU A 232 -2.49 -5.95 8.87
N LEU A 233 -3.47 -5.06 8.85
CA LEU A 233 -3.70 -4.10 7.79
C LEU A 233 -3.18 -2.73 8.20
N ILE A 234 -2.15 -2.24 7.51
CA ILE A 234 -1.76 -0.83 7.55
C ILE A 234 -2.63 -0.07 6.54
N TYR A 235 -3.31 0.99 6.99
CA TYR A 235 -4.25 1.74 6.16
C TYR A 235 -4.08 3.25 6.34
N HIS A 236 -4.36 4.01 5.28
CA HIS A 236 -4.37 5.46 5.35
C HIS A 236 -5.74 5.99 5.77
N GLY A 237 -5.72 7.16 6.40
CA GLY A 237 -6.89 7.91 6.83
C GLY A 237 -6.67 9.39 6.59
N VAL A 238 -7.78 10.10 6.39
CA VAL A 238 -7.75 11.49 5.97
C VAL A 238 -8.54 12.38 6.93
N LEU A 239 -7.91 13.48 7.31
CA LEU A 239 -8.54 14.65 7.90
C LEU A 239 -8.69 15.74 6.83
N GLN A 240 -9.84 16.41 6.78
CA GLN A 240 -10.02 17.62 5.98
C GLN A 240 -9.84 18.86 6.87
N SER A 241 -8.75 19.60 6.65
CA SER A 241 -8.56 20.94 7.20
C SER A 241 -9.22 22.00 6.31
N CYS A 242 -9.24 23.26 6.76
CA CYS A 242 -9.67 24.38 5.92
C CYS A 242 -8.81 24.58 4.65
N ASN A 243 -7.59 24.04 4.63
CA ASN A 243 -6.63 24.19 3.53
C ASN A 243 -6.44 22.91 2.69
N GLY A 244 -7.26 21.89 2.92
CA GLY A 244 -7.19 20.62 2.18
C GLY A 244 -6.96 19.41 3.07
N TYR A 245 -6.45 18.33 2.48
CA TYR A 245 -6.36 17.02 3.12
C TYR A 245 -5.02 16.80 3.83
N VAL A 246 -5.07 16.05 4.93
CA VAL A 246 -3.90 15.54 5.64
C VAL A 246 -4.01 14.02 5.66
N TYR A 247 -3.06 13.34 4.99
CA TYR A 247 -3.02 11.88 4.92
C TYR A 247 -2.04 11.33 5.95
N SER A 248 -2.56 10.60 6.92
CA SER A 248 -1.79 9.83 7.91
C SER A 248 -2.11 8.33 7.73
N PHE A 249 -1.38 7.45 8.42
CA PHE A 249 -1.71 6.04 8.41
C PHE A 249 -1.65 5.39 9.80
N GLY A 250 -2.49 4.38 9.99
CA GLY A 250 -2.64 3.60 11.21
C GLY A 250 -2.69 2.11 10.90
N ALA A 251 -3.20 1.30 11.85
CA ALA A 251 -3.29 -0.14 11.69
C ALA A 251 -4.61 -0.72 12.21
N ALA A 252 -5.02 -1.83 11.62
CA ALA A 252 -6.14 -2.65 12.06
C ALA A 252 -5.75 -4.12 12.05
N LEU A 253 -6.37 -4.91 12.92
CA LEU A 253 -6.31 -6.36 12.91
C LEU A 253 -7.64 -6.90 12.44
N LEU A 254 -7.61 -7.66 11.35
CA LEU A 254 -8.79 -8.29 10.77
C LEU A 254 -8.80 -9.78 11.10
N ASP A 255 -10.00 -10.37 11.16
CA ASP A 255 -10.17 -11.80 11.35
C ASP A 255 -9.56 -12.62 10.19
N LEU A 256 -8.91 -13.75 10.50
CA LEU A 256 -8.17 -14.55 9.51
C LEU A 256 -9.08 -15.18 8.45
N ASP A 257 -10.25 -15.65 8.88
CA ASP A 257 -11.17 -16.42 8.03
C ASP A 257 -12.22 -15.51 7.38
N GLN A 258 -12.56 -14.40 8.05
CA GLN A 258 -13.53 -13.41 7.59
C GLN A 258 -12.94 -12.00 7.67
N PRO A 259 -12.04 -11.59 6.76
CA PRO A 259 -11.25 -10.35 6.88
C PRO A 259 -12.05 -9.05 6.89
N TRP A 260 -13.34 -9.09 6.58
CA TRP A 260 -14.24 -7.94 6.77
C TRP A 260 -14.68 -7.73 8.22
N LYS A 261 -14.34 -8.64 9.13
CA LYS A 261 -14.54 -8.47 10.58
C LYS A 261 -13.29 -7.89 11.21
N ILE A 262 -13.41 -6.69 11.76
CA ILE A 262 -12.34 -6.01 12.47
C ILE A 262 -12.30 -6.54 13.89
N LYS A 263 -11.11 -6.94 14.34
CA LYS A 263 -10.83 -7.32 15.73
C LYS A 263 -10.38 -6.11 16.54
N TYR A 264 -9.48 -5.30 15.98
CA TYR A 264 -8.91 -4.10 16.60
C TYR A 264 -8.57 -3.05 15.54
N ARG A 265 -8.61 -1.77 15.89
CA ARG A 265 -8.29 -0.65 14.98
C ARG A 265 -7.72 0.53 15.76
N THR A 266 -6.56 1.04 15.35
CA THR A 266 -5.91 2.16 16.05
C THR A 266 -6.77 3.42 16.05
N GLY A 267 -7.00 3.98 17.25
CA GLY A 267 -7.54 5.33 17.43
C GLY A 267 -6.55 6.41 17.02
N PRO A 268 -5.31 6.41 17.52
CA PRO A 268 -4.23 7.27 17.01
C PRO A 268 -3.70 6.77 15.65
N TYR A 269 -3.04 7.64 14.88
CA TYR A 269 -2.23 7.22 13.74
C TYR A 269 -0.91 6.59 14.24
N LEU A 270 -0.26 5.81 13.38
CA LEU A 270 1.13 5.37 13.58
C LEU A 270 2.12 6.41 13.06
N LEU A 271 1.80 7.07 11.94
CA LEU A 271 2.62 8.14 11.37
C LEU A 271 1.72 9.15 10.64
N SER A 272 2.02 10.43 10.86
CA SER A 272 1.41 11.57 10.18
C SER A 272 2.49 12.45 9.54
N PRO A 273 2.15 13.30 8.55
CA PRO A 273 3.10 14.23 7.95
C PRO A 273 3.66 15.21 9.00
N GLN A 274 4.98 15.25 9.14
CA GLN A 274 5.68 16.12 10.09
C GLN A 274 7.03 16.63 9.55
N LYS A 275 7.72 15.85 8.72
CA LYS A 275 9.01 16.25 8.12
C LYS A 275 8.79 17.09 6.86
N GLU A 276 9.77 17.92 6.51
CA GLU A 276 9.67 18.82 5.34
C GLU A 276 9.30 18.06 4.07
N TYR A 277 9.91 16.90 3.81
CA TYR A 277 9.60 16.06 2.64
C TYR A 277 8.19 15.43 2.65
N GLU A 278 7.46 15.49 3.76
CA GLU A 278 6.08 15.00 3.91
C GLU A 278 5.05 16.15 3.89
N CYS A 279 5.47 17.32 4.37
CA CYS A 279 4.65 18.52 4.47
C CYS A 279 4.79 19.45 3.26
N MET A 280 5.86 19.34 2.47
CA MET A 280 6.14 20.17 1.31
C MET A 280 6.37 19.29 0.08
N GLY A 281 5.68 19.61 -1.01
CA GLY A 281 5.76 18.85 -2.25
C GLY A 281 4.60 19.17 -3.18
N ASP A 282 4.45 18.34 -4.21
CA ASP A 282 3.39 18.41 -5.20
C ASP A 282 1.98 18.33 -4.56
N VAL A 283 1.81 17.54 -3.49
CA VAL A 283 0.63 17.55 -2.62
C VAL A 283 1.07 17.59 -1.16
N PRO A 284 1.03 18.76 -0.50
CA PRO A 284 1.43 18.91 0.90
C PRO A 284 0.69 17.97 1.86
N ASN A 285 1.35 17.61 2.96
CA ASN A 285 0.80 16.87 4.10
C ASN A 285 0.29 15.46 3.73
N VAL A 286 1.15 14.69 3.06
CA VAL A 286 0.86 13.30 2.69
C VAL A 286 1.92 12.35 3.20
N THR A 287 1.48 11.32 3.94
CA THR A 287 2.24 10.11 4.27
C THR A 287 1.39 8.90 3.89
N PHE A 288 1.71 8.24 2.78
CA PHE A 288 0.82 7.26 2.14
C PHE A 288 1.51 5.91 1.95
N PRO A 289 1.19 4.88 2.76
CA PRO A 289 1.92 3.61 2.74
C PRO A 289 1.43 2.71 1.60
N CYS A 290 2.36 2.13 0.84
CA CYS A 290 2.06 1.26 -0.31
C CYS A 290 2.68 -0.13 -0.22
N ALA A 291 3.83 -0.27 0.44
CA ALA A 291 4.47 -1.57 0.64
C ALA A 291 5.03 -1.71 2.06
N ALA A 292 5.10 -2.94 2.52
CA ALA A 292 5.73 -3.32 3.76
C ALA A 292 6.54 -4.59 3.51
N LEU A 293 7.85 -4.52 3.76
CA LEU A 293 8.71 -5.69 3.89
C LEU A 293 8.73 -6.09 5.36
N HIS A 294 8.69 -7.38 5.66
CA HIS A 294 8.76 -7.87 7.03
C HIS A 294 9.58 -9.14 7.15
N ASP A 295 10.26 -9.28 8.28
CA ASP A 295 11.05 -10.46 8.63
C ASP A 295 10.44 -11.14 9.85
N PRO A 296 9.80 -12.31 9.68
CA PRO A 296 9.17 -13.02 10.78
C PRO A 296 10.13 -13.45 11.90
N GLU A 297 11.41 -13.67 11.60
CA GLU A 297 12.37 -14.17 12.59
C GLU A 297 12.84 -13.08 13.55
N SER A 298 13.00 -11.86 13.03
CA SER A 298 13.49 -10.70 13.78
C SER A 298 12.39 -9.71 14.19
N ASP A 299 11.13 -9.98 13.83
CA ASP A 299 9.98 -9.11 14.14
C ASP A 299 10.10 -7.70 13.53
N ARG A 300 10.93 -7.53 12.49
CA ARG A 300 11.17 -6.24 11.82
C ARG A 300 10.15 -6.00 10.70
N ILE A 301 9.75 -4.74 10.53
CA ILE A 301 8.97 -4.27 9.38
C ILE A 301 9.57 -2.96 8.82
N ALA A 302 9.65 -2.85 7.50
CA ALA A 302 10.05 -1.66 6.76
C ALA A 302 8.91 -1.24 5.82
N ILE A 303 8.37 -0.04 6.03
CA ILE A 303 7.19 0.49 5.35
C ILE A 303 7.63 1.55 4.34
N TYR A 304 7.38 1.31 3.05
CA TYR A 304 7.53 2.30 1.99
C TYR A 304 6.29 3.17 1.92
N TYR A 305 6.49 4.47 2.02
CA TYR A 305 5.39 5.43 1.97
C TYR A 305 5.72 6.63 1.08
N GLY A 306 4.75 7.03 0.25
CA GLY A 306 4.82 8.28 -0.49
C GLY A 306 4.76 9.47 0.46
N CYS A 307 5.61 10.46 0.20
CA CYS A 307 5.72 11.68 0.98
C CYS A 307 5.39 12.88 0.08
N ALA A 308 4.39 13.66 0.50
CA ALA A 308 3.90 14.84 -0.20
C ALA A 308 3.61 14.65 -1.72
N ASP A 309 3.22 13.45 -2.15
CA ASP A 309 3.12 13.03 -3.56
C ASP A 309 4.35 13.41 -4.41
N THR A 310 5.55 13.36 -3.81
CA THR A 310 6.78 13.88 -4.42
C THR A 310 7.93 12.87 -4.40
N VAL A 311 8.17 12.25 -3.24
CA VAL A 311 9.28 11.32 -2.99
C VAL A 311 8.79 10.08 -2.23
N THR A 312 9.62 9.05 -2.14
CA THR A 312 9.34 7.87 -1.30
C THR A 312 10.25 7.86 -0.07
N GLY A 313 9.64 7.68 1.11
CA GLY A 313 10.34 7.48 2.37
C GLY A 313 10.20 6.03 2.89
N LEU A 314 11.05 5.69 3.86
CA LEU A 314 11.00 4.48 4.66
C LEU A 314 10.71 4.79 6.13
N ALA A 315 9.89 3.94 6.75
CA ALA A 315 9.70 3.89 8.19
C ALA A 315 9.89 2.45 8.69
N PHE A 316 10.42 2.31 9.90
CA PHE A 316 10.71 1.02 10.52
C PHE A 316 9.86 0.83 11.77
N GLY A 317 9.66 -0.42 12.15
CA GLY A 317 8.90 -0.80 13.32
C GLY A 317 9.11 -2.26 13.69
N HIS A 318 8.52 -2.65 14.80
CA HIS A 318 8.36 -4.06 15.17
C HIS A 318 6.90 -4.47 15.03
N ILE A 319 6.62 -5.62 14.40
CA ILE A 319 5.24 -6.06 14.16
C ILE A 319 4.53 -6.31 15.48
N SER A 320 5.22 -6.93 16.45
CA SER A 320 4.68 -7.16 17.79
C SER A 320 4.25 -5.87 18.48
N GLU A 321 5.06 -4.80 18.39
CA GLU A 321 4.75 -3.50 18.98
C GLU A 321 3.59 -2.80 18.26
N ILE A 322 3.50 -2.91 16.93
CA ILE A 322 2.36 -2.38 16.16
C ILE A 322 1.07 -3.09 16.56
N ILE A 323 1.11 -4.42 16.71
CA ILE A 323 -0.04 -5.22 17.16
C ILE A 323 -0.45 -4.85 18.58
N GLU A 324 0.51 -4.74 19.50
CA GLU A 324 0.24 -4.34 20.88
C GLU A 324 -0.40 -2.94 20.92
N PHE A 325 0.19 -1.98 20.20
CA PHE A 325 -0.35 -0.63 20.10
C PHE A 325 -1.77 -0.61 19.52
N THR A 326 -2.03 -1.42 18.49
CA THR A 326 -3.35 -1.55 17.86
C THR A 326 -4.38 -2.08 18.83
N LYS A 327 -4.03 -3.11 19.62
CA LYS A 327 -4.93 -3.69 20.63
C LYS A 327 -5.19 -2.72 21.78
N LYS A 328 -4.14 -2.04 22.26
CA LYS A 328 -4.21 -1.11 23.40
C LYS A 328 -5.00 0.17 23.10
N ASN A 329 -4.95 0.64 21.86
CA ASN A 329 -5.58 1.88 21.43
C ASN A 329 -6.77 1.63 20.48
N SER A 330 -7.46 0.50 20.64
CA SER A 330 -8.57 0.13 19.76
C SER A 330 -9.76 1.09 19.91
N ILE A 331 -10.37 1.46 18.78
CA ILE A 331 -11.64 2.22 18.73
C ILE A 331 -12.85 1.34 18.32
N VAL A 332 -12.63 0.04 18.20
CA VAL A 332 -13.67 -0.97 17.95
C VAL A 332 -13.77 -1.94 19.10
#